data_AF-A0A7Y9KJF0-F1
#
_entry.id   AF-A0A7Y9KJF0-F1
#
_cell.length_a   1.000
_cell.length_b   1.000
_cell.length_c   1.000
_cell.angle_alpha   90.00
_cell.angle_beta   90.00
_cell.angle_gamma   90.00
#
_symmetry.space_group_name_H-M   'P 1'
#
loop_
_entity.id
_entity.type
_entity.pdbx_description
1 polymer ?
#
loop_
_entity_poly.entity_id
_entity_poly.type
_entity_poly.pdbx_seq_one_letter_code
_entity_poly.pdbx_strand_id
1 'polypeptide(L)'
;MRTSTSVTSLDPADHRVGLADETSLAYDSVLLATGASPRRLPIEGADLPGVRMLRRLDDSDALRAELKDGGHRLVLIGSGWIGMEVAASARTLGNEVTVLERDAVPLALAVGEQMGGVFRRLHEDHGVDLRTSVNVERIVGSDRAEGVVVGGETVPADLVLIGVGAVPNTQLAESAGLEVNNGILTDAALRTSAPDVYAAGDVANAYHPVIQRHLRSEHWENARKAGPVAAKSMLGKDAAHDSIPYFYTDQFDLGMELSGYPPLMSDADLVIRGDLDKREFIAFWVDHGRVVGGMNVNVWDVNKAVQKLIRSGERVDLRALADPDTPLEGLIP
;
A
#
# COMPACT_ATOMS: atom_id res chain seq x y z
N MET A 1 17.36 -18.07 14.15
CA MET A 1 17.17 -17.13 13.03
C MET A 1 18.55 -16.72 12.53
N ARG A 2 18.80 -16.74 11.21
CA ARG A 2 20.02 -16.18 10.61
C ARG A 2 19.70 -14.75 10.16
N THR A 3 20.12 -13.75 10.92
CA THR A 3 19.93 -12.33 10.56
C THR A 3 21.05 -11.87 9.63
N SER A 4 20.76 -10.88 8.78
CA SER A 4 21.76 -10.31 7.84
C SER A 4 22.41 -11.33 6.90
N THR A 5 21.71 -12.41 6.57
CA THR A 5 22.14 -13.42 5.61
C THR A 5 21.20 -13.40 4.40
N SER A 6 21.72 -13.03 3.24
CA SER A 6 20.94 -13.02 2.00
C SER A 6 20.86 -14.43 1.41
N VAL A 7 19.66 -14.81 0.99
CA VAL A 7 19.42 -15.97 0.11
C VAL A 7 19.66 -15.52 -1.33
N THR A 8 20.46 -16.26 -2.08
CA THR A 8 20.89 -15.92 -3.43
C THR A 8 20.33 -16.87 -4.49
N SER A 9 19.94 -18.08 -4.11
CA SER A 9 19.29 -19.04 -5.02
C SER A 9 18.30 -19.94 -4.27
N LEU A 10 17.32 -20.44 -5.03
CA LEU A 10 16.36 -21.44 -4.61
C LEU A 10 16.36 -22.52 -5.68
N ASP A 11 16.55 -23.77 -5.25
CA ASP A 11 16.45 -24.96 -6.10
C ASP A 11 15.29 -25.83 -5.59
N PRO A 12 14.12 -25.74 -6.23
CA PRO A 12 12.97 -26.56 -5.87
C PRO A 12 13.16 -28.06 -6.14
N ALA A 13 14.00 -28.44 -7.10
CA ALA A 13 14.18 -29.85 -7.47
C ALA A 13 15.02 -30.60 -6.43
N ASP A 14 16.07 -29.94 -5.93
CA ASP A 14 16.98 -30.51 -4.93
C ASP A 14 16.61 -30.11 -3.48
N HIS A 15 15.53 -29.34 -3.31
CA HIS A 15 15.10 -28.75 -2.04
C HIS A 15 16.23 -28.00 -1.30
N ARG A 16 16.89 -27.07 -2.01
CA ARG A 16 17.99 -26.28 -1.44
C ARG A 16 17.78 -24.78 -1.58
N VAL A 17 18.28 -24.03 -0.60
CA VAL A 17 18.48 -22.58 -0.69
C VAL A 17 19.97 -22.27 -0.62
N GLY A 18 20.46 -21.48 -1.57
CA GLY A 18 21.83 -20.96 -1.58
C GLY A 18 21.91 -19.62 -0.85
N LEU A 19 23.01 -19.41 -0.13
CA LEU A 19 23.27 -18.20 0.65
C LEU A 19 24.42 -17.40 0.03
N ALA A 20 24.52 -16.12 0.41
CA ALA A 20 25.55 -15.22 -0.10
C ALA A 20 27.00 -15.59 0.31
N ASP A 21 27.17 -16.44 1.34
CA ASP A 21 28.46 -16.98 1.75
C ASP A 21 28.82 -18.29 1.02
N GLU A 22 28.15 -18.56 -0.11
CA GLU A 22 28.29 -19.76 -0.93
C GLU A 22 27.88 -21.08 -0.24
N THR A 23 27.38 -21.01 1.00
CA THR A 23 26.81 -22.17 1.67
C THR A 23 25.38 -22.45 1.17
N SER A 24 24.88 -23.66 1.43
CA SER A 24 23.51 -24.03 1.08
C SER A 24 22.83 -24.81 2.20
N LEU A 25 21.52 -24.64 2.32
CA LEU A 25 20.67 -25.31 3.30
C LEU A 25 19.66 -26.20 2.57
N ALA A 26 19.48 -27.42 3.06
CA ALA A 26 18.36 -28.26 2.64
C ALA A 26 17.08 -27.81 3.37
N TYR A 27 15.92 -28.02 2.75
CA TYR A 27 14.63 -27.76 3.36
C TYR A 27 13.64 -28.91 3.11
N ASP A 28 12.66 -29.07 4.01
CA ASP A 28 11.46 -29.89 3.74
C ASP A 28 10.33 -29.02 3.19
N SER A 29 10.29 -27.74 3.58
CA SER A 29 9.43 -26.72 2.98
C SER A 29 10.08 -25.34 3.10
N VAL A 30 9.79 -24.45 2.16
CA VAL A 30 10.32 -23.07 2.16
C VAL A 30 9.21 -22.05 1.95
N LEU A 31 9.25 -20.95 2.71
CA LEU A 31 8.34 -19.82 2.58
C LEU A 31 9.10 -18.59 2.04
N LEU A 32 8.69 -18.11 0.88
CA LEU A 32 9.16 -16.87 0.28
C LEU A 32 8.38 -15.68 0.84
N ALA A 33 9.01 -14.97 1.78
CA ALA A 33 8.49 -13.76 2.42
C ALA A 33 9.41 -12.55 2.19
N THR A 34 9.91 -12.41 0.95
CA THR A 34 10.91 -11.39 0.56
C THR A 34 10.34 -9.96 0.46
N GLY A 35 9.03 -9.81 0.60
CA GLY A 35 8.34 -8.53 0.61
C GLY A 35 8.44 -7.77 -0.71
N ALA A 36 8.46 -6.45 -0.64
CA ALA A 36 8.57 -5.54 -1.77
C ALA A 36 9.61 -4.45 -1.50
N SER A 37 10.07 -3.81 -2.58
CA SER A 37 10.99 -2.67 -2.57
C SER A 37 10.31 -1.44 -3.18
N PRO A 38 10.70 -0.21 -2.81
CA PRO A 38 10.24 1.01 -3.48
C PRO A 38 10.50 0.95 -4.98
N ARG A 39 9.51 1.37 -5.77
CA ARG A 39 9.64 1.49 -7.21
C ARG A 39 10.59 2.65 -7.53
N ARG A 40 11.65 2.34 -8.28
CA ARG A 40 12.54 3.37 -8.84
C ARG A 40 11.82 4.16 -9.93
N LEU A 41 12.09 5.47 -9.98
CA LEU A 41 11.62 6.36 -11.03
C LEU A 41 12.77 6.64 -12.00
N PRO A 42 12.73 6.13 -13.24
CA PRO A 42 13.86 6.21 -14.18
C PRO A 42 13.93 7.59 -14.86
N ILE A 43 14.25 8.63 -14.08
CA ILE A 43 14.45 10.00 -14.57
C ILE A 43 15.87 10.46 -14.27
N GLU A 44 16.35 11.44 -15.04
CA GLU A 44 17.64 12.10 -14.76
C GLU A 44 17.65 12.70 -13.35
N GLY A 45 18.75 12.52 -12.63
CA GLY A 45 18.94 13.05 -11.28
C GLY A 45 18.32 12.21 -10.15
N ALA A 46 17.65 11.10 -10.44
CA ALA A 46 17.04 10.23 -9.40
C ALA A 46 18.04 9.60 -8.41
N ASP A 47 19.33 9.53 -8.78
CA ASP A 47 20.40 9.00 -7.93
C ASP A 47 21.22 10.09 -7.24
N LEU A 48 20.85 11.37 -7.37
CA LEU A 48 21.56 12.48 -6.70
C LEU A 48 21.50 12.34 -5.16
N PRO A 49 22.56 12.74 -4.44
CA PRO A 49 22.47 12.93 -3.00
C PRO A 49 21.29 13.86 -2.64
N GLY A 50 20.55 13.57 -1.57
CA GLY A 50 19.32 14.29 -1.24
C GLY A 50 18.05 13.75 -1.91
N VAL A 51 18.18 12.81 -2.86
CA VAL A 51 17.05 11.97 -3.30
C VAL A 51 16.98 10.74 -2.38
N ARG A 52 15.76 10.40 -1.96
CA ARG A 52 15.47 9.30 -1.04
C ARG A 52 14.27 8.48 -1.50
N MET A 53 14.17 7.27 -0.96
CA MET A 53 12.97 6.44 -0.93
C MET A 53 12.78 5.98 0.52
N LEU A 54 11.58 5.52 0.89
CA LEU A 54 11.26 5.12 2.26
C LEU A 54 10.72 3.68 2.28
N ARG A 55 11.43 2.76 2.95
CA ARG A 55 10.94 1.39 3.19
C ARG A 55 11.46 0.76 4.48
N ARG A 56 12.73 0.98 4.80
CA ARG A 56 13.42 0.39 5.95
C ARG A 56 13.47 1.38 7.11
N LEU A 57 13.78 0.86 8.29
CA LEU A 57 13.98 1.68 9.49
C LEU A 57 15.06 2.74 9.25
N ASP A 58 16.19 2.36 8.67
CA ASP A 58 17.30 3.28 8.38
C ASP A 58 16.89 4.42 7.43
N ASP A 59 15.99 4.14 6.47
CA ASP A 59 15.45 5.18 5.57
C ASP A 59 14.63 6.20 6.38
N SER A 60 13.83 5.72 7.34
CA SER A 60 13.02 6.56 8.23
C SER A 60 13.90 7.40 9.16
N ASP A 61 14.93 6.81 9.75
CA ASP A 61 15.86 7.51 10.64
C ASP A 61 16.63 8.60 9.90
N ALA A 62 17.09 8.31 8.67
CA ALA A 62 17.76 9.27 7.81
C ALA A 62 16.82 10.42 7.41
N LEU A 63 15.58 10.10 7.00
CA LEU A 63 14.57 11.10 6.65
C LEU A 63 14.23 12.00 7.84
N ARG A 64 14.05 11.41 9.02
CA ARG A 64 13.80 12.15 10.25
C ARG A 64 14.98 13.07 10.62
N ALA A 65 16.21 12.63 10.44
CA ALA A 65 17.40 13.43 10.75
C ALA A 65 17.45 14.74 9.93
N GLU A 66 17.02 14.69 8.66
CA GLU A 66 16.96 15.86 7.77
C GLU A 66 15.76 16.76 8.06
N LEU A 67 14.62 16.21 8.47
CA LEU A 67 13.36 16.97 8.55
C LEU A 67 12.99 17.46 9.96
N LYS A 68 13.56 16.88 11.03
CA LYS A 68 13.10 17.11 12.42
C LYS A 68 13.18 18.56 12.90
N ASP A 69 14.10 19.35 12.35
CA ASP A 69 14.38 20.72 12.81
C ASP A 69 13.59 21.78 12.01
N GLY A 70 12.84 21.36 10.99
CA GLY A 70 12.02 22.22 10.14
C GLY A 70 12.83 23.07 9.15
N GLY A 71 12.15 23.95 8.41
CA GLY A 71 12.78 24.94 7.53
C GLY A 71 13.38 24.41 6.21
N HIS A 72 13.29 23.10 5.95
CA HIS A 72 13.70 22.51 4.67
C HIS A 72 12.55 22.50 3.65
N ARG A 73 12.90 22.47 2.37
CA ARG A 73 11.98 22.25 1.25
C ARG A 73 12.02 20.79 0.82
N LEU A 74 10.96 20.06 1.12
CA LEU A 74 10.75 18.69 0.70
C LEU A 74 9.86 18.66 -0.54
N VAL A 75 10.33 18.01 -1.60
CA VAL A 75 9.48 17.64 -2.74
C VAL A 75 9.20 16.13 -2.70
N LEU A 76 7.92 15.78 -2.71
CA LEU A 76 7.43 14.40 -2.82
C LEU A 76 7.01 14.12 -4.26
N ILE A 77 7.55 13.06 -4.86
CA ILE A 77 7.13 12.58 -6.17
C ILE A 77 6.24 11.36 -5.98
N GLY A 78 4.95 11.52 -6.23
CA GLY A 78 3.90 10.53 -5.98
C GLY A 78 3.12 10.80 -4.70
N SER A 79 1.81 10.66 -4.79
CA SER A 79 0.85 10.95 -3.71
C SER A 79 0.08 9.71 -3.22
N GLY A 80 0.76 8.56 -3.19
CA GLY A 80 0.28 7.35 -2.52
C GLY A 80 0.24 7.53 -0.99
N TRP A 81 -0.27 6.52 -0.28
CA TRP A 81 -0.43 6.53 1.19
C TRP A 81 0.82 7.01 1.93
N ILE A 82 1.97 6.39 1.65
CA ILE A 82 3.26 6.74 2.27
C ILE A 82 3.68 8.18 1.95
N GLY A 83 3.50 8.63 0.69
CA GLY A 83 3.86 9.98 0.27
C GLY A 83 3.07 11.03 1.05
N MET A 84 1.77 10.79 1.21
CA MET A 84 0.87 11.68 1.96
C MET A 84 1.15 11.63 3.48
N GLU A 85 1.43 10.46 4.06
CA GLU A 85 1.84 10.37 5.48
C GLU A 85 3.15 11.12 5.77
N VAL A 86 4.12 11.01 4.86
CA VAL A 86 5.37 11.78 4.96
C VAL A 86 5.10 13.28 4.79
N ALA A 87 4.24 13.69 3.85
CA ALA A 87 3.86 15.09 3.70
C ALA A 87 3.30 15.64 5.02
N ALA A 88 2.39 14.91 5.65
CA ALA A 88 1.78 15.30 6.91
C ALA A 88 2.81 15.43 8.05
N SER A 89 3.69 14.43 8.16
CA SER A 89 4.77 14.42 9.15
C SER A 89 5.75 15.58 8.95
N ALA A 90 6.20 15.80 7.71
CA ALA A 90 7.18 16.84 7.37
C ALA A 90 6.61 18.26 7.59
N ARG A 91 5.34 18.49 7.22
CA ARG A 91 4.64 19.75 7.51
C ARG A 91 4.50 20.00 9.00
N THR A 92 4.13 18.99 9.77
CA THR A 92 4.01 19.08 11.24
C THR A 92 5.34 19.45 11.89
N LEU A 93 6.46 18.99 11.33
CA LEU A 93 7.81 19.34 11.75
C LEU A 93 8.28 20.74 11.27
N GLY A 94 7.44 21.51 10.58
CA GLY A 94 7.75 22.88 10.16
C GLY A 94 8.54 22.99 8.85
N ASN A 95 8.51 21.96 7.99
CA ASN A 95 9.14 22.00 6.65
C ASN A 95 8.17 22.52 5.59
N GLU A 96 8.70 23.13 4.53
CA GLU A 96 7.97 23.41 3.29
C GLU A 96 7.80 22.10 2.50
N VAL A 97 6.58 21.78 2.09
CA VAL A 97 6.30 20.52 1.37
C VAL A 97 5.54 20.81 0.10
N THR A 98 6.08 20.33 -1.00
CA THR A 98 5.38 20.23 -2.29
C THR A 98 5.20 18.77 -2.66
N VAL A 99 3.99 18.38 -3.05
CA VAL A 99 3.69 17.04 -3.58
C VAL A 99 3.40 17.16 -5.07
N LEU A 100 4.08 16.34 -5.87
CA LEU A 100 3.93 16.26 -7.31
C LEU A 100 3.21 14.96 -7.67
N GLU A 101 2.04 15.09 -8.28
CA GLU A 101 1.18 13.96 -8.65
C GLU A 101 0.75 14.04 -10.12
N ARG A 102 0.77 12.90 -10.80
CA ARG A 102 0.33 12.78 -12.20
C ARG A 102 -1.19 12.69 -12.34
N ASP A 103 -1.87 12.13 -11.35
CA ASP A 103 -3.32 11.99 -11.32
C ASP A 103 -3.97 13.33 -10.88
N ALA A 104 -5.29 13.45 -11.06
CA ALA A 104 -6.03 14.69 -10.76
C ALA A 104 -6.17 14.99 -9.26
N VAL A 105 -6.12 13.94 -8.44
CA VAL A 105 -6.19 13.99 -6.97
C VAL A 105 -5.23 12.95 -6.38
N PRO A 106 -4.79 13.13 -5.13
CA PRO A 106 -4.01 12.11 -4.47
C PRO A 106 -4.83 10.85 -4.24
N LEU A 107 -4.15 9.70 -4.16
CA LEU A 107 -4.78 8.41 -3.87
C LEU A 107 -5.87 7.99 -4.87
N ALA A 108 -5.92 8.59 -6.07
CA ALA A 108 -6.97 8.35 -7.06
C ALA A 108 -7.13 6.85 -7.40
N LEU A 109 -6.02 6.13 -7.56
CA LEU A 109 -6.05 4.69 -7.83
C LEU A 109 -6.64 3.85 -6.68
N ALA A 110 -6.51 4.33 -5.44
CA ALA A 110 -6.91 3.57 -4.26
C ALA A 110 -8.36 3.86 -3.83
N VAL A 111 -8.80 5.12 -3.92
CA VAL A 111 -10.10 5.57 -3.38
C VAL A 111 -10.92 6.43 -4.34
N GLY A 112 -10.45 6.66 -5.57
CA GLY A 112 -11.16 7.44 -6.58
C GLY A 112 -11.13 8.96 -6.32
N GLU A 113 -11.71 9.71 -7.26
CA GLU A 113 -11.58 11.16 -7.31
C GLU A 113 -12.23 11.87 -6.09
N GLN A 114 -13.44 11.45 -5.72
CA GLN A 114 -14.21 12.10 -4.65
C GLN A 114 -13.51 11.99 -3.30
N MET A 115 -13.02 10.79 -2.95
CA MET A 115 -12.31 10.57 -1.69
C MET A 115 -10.89 11.13 -1.74
N GLY A 116 -10.19 11.01 -2.87
CA GLY A 116 -8.89 11.67 -3.07
C GLY A 116 -8.99 13.19 -2.89
N GLY A 117 -10.12 13.79 -3.29
CA GLY A 117 -10.42 15.20 -3.04
C GLY A 117 -10.51 15.57 -1.56
N VAL A 118 -10.95 14.67 -0.68
CA VAL A 118 -10.95 14.89 0.78
C VAL A 118 -9.51 14.95 1.31
N PHE A 119 -8.66 14.02 0.90
CA PHE A 119 -7.24 14.01 1.28
C PHE A 119 -6.47 15.20 0.69
N ARG A 120 -6.79 15.62 -0.54
CA ARG A 120 -6.26 16.84 -1.14
C ARG A 120 -6.53 18.05 -0.26
N ARG A 121 -7.81 18.30 0.08
CA ARG A 121 -8.21 19.45 0.91
C ARG A 121 -7.54 19.40 2.28
N LEU A 122 -7.50 18.23 2.92
CA LEU A 122 -6.80 18.06 4.19
C LEU A 122 -5.35 18.55 4.12
N HIS A 123 -4.61 18.18 3.08
CA HIS A 123 -3.20 18.55 2.94
C HIS A 123 -3.01 20.03 2.57
N GLU A 124 -3.85 20.55 1.68
CA GLU A 124 -3.86 21.98 1.31
C GLU A 124 -4.20 22.87 2.54
N ASP A 125 -5.15 22.45 3.38
CA ASP A 125 -5.51 23.13 4.64
C ASP A 125 -4.32 23.24 5.62
N HIS A 126 -3.40 22.27 5.57
CA HIS A 126 -2.17 22.24 6.36
C HIS A 126 -0.95 22.86 5.63
N GLY A 127 -1.21 23.54 4.50
CA GLY A 127 -0.22 24.30 3.75
C GLY A 127 0.75 23.45 2.94
N VAL A 128 0.37 22.23 2.56
CA VAL A 128 1.08 21.48 1.52
C VAL A 128 0.78 22.10 0.16
N ASP A 129 1.81 22.36 -0.64
CA ASP A 129 1.66 22.73 -2.05
C ASP A 129 1.43 21.46 -2.89
N LEU A 130 0.16 21.15 -3.17
CA LEU A 130 -0.20 19.96 -3.93
C LEU A 130 -0.36 20.28 -5.42
N ARG A 131 0.60 19.84 -6.25
CA ARG A 131 0.57 20.02 -7.71
C ARG A 131 0.16 18.71 -8.37
N THR A 132 -1.09 18.67 -8.84
CA THR A 132 -1.71 17.51 -9.50
C THR A 132 -1.68 17.63 -11.01
N SER A 133 -1.89 16.52 -11.72
CA SER A 133 -1.86 16.49 -13.19
C SER A 133 -0.55 16.97 -13.80
N VAL A 134 0.57 16.72 -13.10
CA VAL A 134 1.90 17.11 -13.53
C VAL A 134 2.79 15.89 -13.78
N ASN A 135 3.70 16.02 -14.75
CA ASN A 135 4.73 15.01 -15.03
C ASN A 135 6.09 15.54 -14.58
N VAL A 136 6.78 14.77 -13.76
CA VAL A 136 8.17 15.08 -13.39
C VAL A 136 9.10 14.69 -14.53
N GLU A 137 9.92 15.64 -14.98
CA GLU A 137 10.85 15.42 -16.09
C GLU A 137 12.20 14.92 -15.60
N ARG A 138 12.75 15.58 -14.58
CA ARG A 138 14.08 15.29 -14.00
C ARG A 138 14.26 15.99 -12.65
N ILE A 139 15.26 15.56 -11.90
CA ILE A 139 15.73 16.20 -10.68
C ILE A 139 17.04 16.93 -11.00
N VAL A 140 17.14 18.19 -10.58
CA VAL A 140 18.31 19.05 -10.84
C VAL A 140 19.15 19.23 -9.58
N GLY A 141 20.45 19.37 -9.78
CA GLY A 141 21.41 19.56 -8.70
C GLY A 141 22.85 19.47 -9.19
N SER A 142 23.76 20.11 -8.47
CA SER A 142 25.21 20.01 -8.73
C SER A 142 25.82 18.83 -7.96
N ASP A 143 25.96 18.98 -6.63
CA ASP A 143 26.48 17.96 -5.72
C ASP A 143 25.36 17.17 -5.01
N ARG A 144 24.16 17.75 -4.94
CA ARG A 144 22.95 17.17 -4.34
C ARG A 144 21.71 17.72 -5.05
N ALA A 145 20.55 17.12 -4.82
CA ALA A 145 19.28 17.63 -5.29
C ALA A 145 19.05 19.07 -4.79
N GLU A 146 18.71 19.96 -5.72
CA GLU A 146 18.39 21.39 -5.49
C GLU A 146 16.99 21.76 -6.02
N GLY A 147 16.37 20.87 -6.81
CA GLY A 147 15.01 21.06 -7.30
C GLY A 147 14.52 19.95 -8.23
N VAL A 148 13.26 20.04 -8.61
CA VAL A 148 12.57 19.10 -9.50
C VAL A 148 11.95 19.86 -10.65
N VAL A 149 12.20 19.42 -11.88
CA VAL A 149 11.70 20.08 -13.10
C VAL A 149 10.36 19.48 -13.50
N VAL A 150 9.36 20.35 -13.68
CA VAL A 150 7.98 20.01 -14.00
C VAL A 150 7.42 21.06 -14.97
N GLY A 151 7.04 20.66 -16.18
CA GLY A 151 6.44 21.56 -17.16
C GLY A 151 7.39 22.70 -17.59
N GLY A 152 8.70 22.43 -17.59
CA GLY A 152 9.75 23.42 -17.85
C GLY A 152 10.08 24.37 -16.69
N GLU A 153 9.38 24.30 -15.55
CA GLU A 153 9.69 25.07 -14.35
C GLU A 153 10.43 24.22 -13.30
N THR A 154 11.30 24.86 -12.50
CA THR A 154 11.99 24.17 -11.40
C THR A 154 11.29 24.46 -10.08
N VAL A 155 10.81 23.41 -9.42
CA VAL A 155 10.36 23.43 -8.02
C VAL A 155 11.58 23.28 -7.11
N PRO A 156 11.95 24.27 -6.30
CA PRO A 156 13.12 24.17 -5.43
C PRO A 156 12.96 23.10 -4.36
N ALA A 157 14.02 22.34 -4.09
CA ALA A 157 14.01 21.24 -3.12
C ALA A 157 15.38 21.09 -2.45
N ASP A 158 15.41 20.95 -1.14
CA ASP A 158 16.62 20.53 -0.41
C ASP A 158 16.68 19.01 -0.25
N LEU A 159 15.50 18.37 -0.30
CA LEU A 159 15.28 16.95 -0.21
C LEU A 159 14.16 16.53 -1.17
N VAL A 160 14.36 15.39 -1.85
CA VAL A 160 13.35 14.78 -2.73
C VAL A 160 13.05 13.38 -2.24
N LEU A 161 11.77 13.05 -2.01
CA LEU A 161 11.34 11.70 -1.70
C LEU A 161 10.52 11.12 -2.87
N ILE A 162 10.96 9.99 -3.41
CA ILE A 162 10.26 9.26 -4.46
C ILE A 162 9.36 8.20 -3.82
N GLY A 163 8.05 8.34 -4.01
CA GLY A 163 6.99 7.52 -3.44
C GLY A 163 5.99 7.00 -4.48
N VAL A 164 6.50 6.46 -5.60
CA VAL A 164 5.68 6.07 -6.77
C VAL A 164 5.21 4.60 -6.76
N GLY A 165 5.03 4.04 -5.56
CA GLY A 165 4.59 2.65 -5.33
C GLY A 165 5.72 1.65 -5.09
N ALA A 166 5.38 0.37 -5.01
CA ALA A 166 6.33 -0.71 -4.72
C ALA A 166 6.41 -1.76 -5.84
N VAL A 167 7.46 -2.58 -5.78
CA VAL A 167 7.71 -3.72 -6.67
C VAL A 167 7.99 -4.95 -5.79
N PRO A 168 7.25 -6.08 -5.97
CA PRO A 168 7.50 -7.29 -5.20
C PRO A 168 8.89 -7.87 -5.51
N ASN A 169 9.57 -8.39 -4.50
CA ASN A 169 10.93 -8.94 -4.63
C ASN A 169 10.89 -10.40 -5.12
N THR A 170 10.61 -10.58 -6.42
CA THR A 170 10.33 -11.88 -7.08
C THR A 170 11.55 -12.57 -7.67
N GLN A 171 12.73 -11.96 -7.63
CA GLN A 171 13.91 -12.42 -8.39
C GLN A 171 14.31 -13.87 -8.07
N LEU A 172 14.19 -14.26 -6.79
CA LEU A 172 14.47 -15.62 -6.33
C LEU A 172 13.49 -16.65 -6.92
N ALA A 173 12.20 -16.28 -6.99
CA ALA A 173 11.14 -17.12 -7.53
C ALA A 173 11.27 -17.28 -9.05
N GLU A 174 11.51 -16.17 -9.75
CA GLU A 174 11.71 -16.17 -11.21
C GLU A 174 12.90 -17.04 -11.61
N SER A 175 14.03 -16.88 -10.90
CA SER A 175 15.25 -17.68 -11.16
C SER A 175 15.07 -19.15 -10.81
N ALA A 176 14.18 -19.48 -9.87
CA ALA A 176 13.80 -20.84 -9.51
C ALA A 176 12.72 -21.44 -10.44
N GLY A 177 12.27 -20.72 -11.46
CA GLY A 177 11.25 -21.19 -12.41
C GLY A 177 9.82 -21.19 -11.87
N LEU A 178 9.54 -20.43 -10.80
CA LEU A 178 8.18 -20.29 -10.27
C LEU A 178 7.35 -19.35 -11.15
N GLU A 179 6.03 -19.55 -11.13
CA GLU A 179 5.10 -18.65 -11.83
C GLU A 179 5.01 -17.29 -11.10
N VAL A 180 5.23 -16.21 -11.86
CA VAL A 180 5.24 -14.84 -11.34
C VAL A 180 4.43 -13.94 -12.27
N ASN A 181 3.56 -13.13 -11.68
CA ASN A 181 2.82 -12.07 -12.37
C ASN A 181 2.50 -10.97 -11.35
N ASN A 182 3.26 -9.86 -11.38
CA ASN A 182 3.19 -8.81 -10.36
C ASN A 182 3.17 -9.41 -8.95
N GLY A 183 4.15 -10.27 -8.64
CA GLY A 183 4.23 -11.08 -7.42
C GLY A 183 4.22 -12.58 -7.72
N ILE A 184 4.64 -13.40 -6.75
CA ILE A 184 4.68 -14.86 -6.87
C ILE A 184 3.24 -15.36 -6.84
N LEU A 185 2.83 -16.07 -7.90
CA LEU A 185 1.48 -16.62 -7.96
C LEU A 185 1.34 -17.74 -6.94
N THR A 186 0.24 -17.69 -6.19
CA THR A 186 -0.09 -18.74 -5.23
C THR A 186 -1.58 -19.07 -5.26
N ASP A 187 -1.91 -20.30 -4.89
CA ASP A 187 -3.30 -20.69 -4.63
C ASP A 187 -3.83 -20.03 -3.33
N ALA A 188 -5.10 -20.28 -3.00
CA ALA A 188 -5.70 -19.75 -1.77
C ALA A 188 -5.01 -20.28 -0.50
N ALA A 189 -4.29 -21.40 -0.56
CA ALA A 189 -3.51 -21.95 0.54
C ALA A 189 -2.07 -21.43 0.56
N LEU A 190 -1.73 -20.44 -0.27
CA LEU A 190 -0.40 -19.82 -0.38
C LEU A 190 0.70 -20.75 -0.93
N ARG A 191 0.31 -21.80 -1.65
CA ARG A 191 1.25 -22.70 -2.36
C ARG A 191 1.62 -22.10 -3.71
N THR A 192 2.89 -22.17 -4.09
CA THR A 192 3.37 -21.73 -5.41
C THR A 192 3.21 -22.82 -6.46
N SER A 193 3.72 -22.60 -7.68
CA SER A 193 3.75 -23.60 -8.75
C SER A 193 4.71 -24.77 -8.49
N ALA A 194 5.60 -24.68 -7.50
CA ALA A 194 6.49 -25.77 -7.10
C ALA A 194 6.02 -26.43 -5.78
N PRO A 195 6.18 -27.76 -5.66
CA PRO A 195 5.89 -28.47 -4.41
C PRO A 195 6.76 -27.91 -3.27
N ASP A 196 6.19 -27.89 -2.07
CA ASP A 196 6.88 -27.50 -0.83
C ASP A 196 7.44 -26.06 -0.79
N VAL A 197 7.11 -25.25 -1.79
CA VAL A 197 7.44 -23.84 -1.90
C VAL A 197 6.17 -22.98 -1.76
N TYR A 198 6.20 -22.06 -0.82
CA TYR A 198 5.09 -21.18 -0.45
C TYR A 198 5.50 -19.72 -0.59
N ALA A 199 4.55 -18.79 -0.71
CA ALA A 199 4.83 -17.35 -0.67
C ALA A 199 3.79 -16.59 0.16
N ALA A 200 4.21 -15.57 0.92
CA ALA A 200 3.30 -14.78 1.75
C ALA A 200 3.74 -13.32 1.90
N GLY A 201 2.80 -12.45 2.28
CA GLY A 201 3.01 -11.00 2.42
C GLY A 201 3.08 -10.29 1.06
N ASP A 202 3.76 -9.13 1.02
CA ASP A 202 3.75 -8.23 -0.16
C ASP A 202 4.25 -8.88 -1.46
N VAL A 203 5.07 -9.94 -1.37
CA VAL A 203 5.60 -10.64 -2.55
C VAL A 203 4.57 -11.57 -3.20
N ALA A 204 3.58 -12.04 -2.43
CA ALA A 204 2.62 -13.03 -2.89
C ALA A 204 1.45 -12.37 -3.63
N ASN A 205 1.24 -12.80 -4.87
CA ASN A 205 0.01 -12.53 -5.61
C ASN A 205 -0.92 -13.72 -5.42
N ALA A 206 -1.66 -13.72 -4.31
CA ALA A 206 -2.45 -14.86 -3.85
C ALA A 206 -3.81 -14.94 -4.54
N TYR A 207 -4.24 -16.15 -4.89
CA TYR A 207 -5.60 -16.38 -5.37
C TYR A 207 -6.59 -16.15 -4.24
N HIS A 208 -7.46 -15.15 -4.40
CA HIS A 208 -8.42 -14.78 -3.38
C HIS A 208 -9.78 -15.43 -3.67
N PRO A 209 -10.27 -16.36 -2.82
CA PRO A 209 -11.43 -17.20 -3.15
C PRO A 209 -12.75 -16.43 -3.28
N VAL A 210 -12.93 -15.33 -2.54
CA VAL A 210 -14.15 -14.50 -2.60
C VAL A 210 -14.34 -13.83 -3.95
N ILE A 211 -13.27 -13.31 -4.54
CA ILE A 211 -13.30 -12.54 -5.79
C ILE A 211 -12.80 -13.35 -6.99
N GLN A 212 -12.44 -14.62 -6.76
CA GLN A 212 -12.00 -15.61 -7.75
C GLN A 212 -10.90 -15.13 -8.69
N ARG A 213 -9.99 -14.31 -8.16
CA ARG A 213 -8.84 -13.75 -8.90
C ARG A 213 -7.65 -13.57 -7.98
N HIS A 214 -6.47 -13.46 -8.58
CA HIS A 214 -5.26 -13.11 -7.87
C HIS A 214 -5.31 -11.66 -7.37
N LEU A 215 -4.96 -11.46 -6.10
CA LEU A 215 -4.91 -10.16 -5.45
C LEU A 215 -3.63 -10.08 -4.61
N ARG A 216 -2.70 -9.23 -5.05
CA ARG A 216 -1.55 -8.84 -4.24
C ARG A 216 -1.92 -7.68 -3.32
N SER A 217 -1.57 -7.79 -2.05
CA SER A 217 -1.87 -6.78 -1.03
C SER A 217 -0.60 -6.40 -0.28
N GLU A 218 -0.28 -5.10 -0.29
CA GLU A 218 0.94 -4.51 0.28
C GLU A 218 0.70 -3.92 1.68
N HIS A 219 -0.14 -4.59 2.48
CA HIS A 219 -0.57 -4.10 3.78
C HIS A 219 -0.09 -5.00 4.92
N TRP A 220 0.22 -4.38 6.06
CA TRP A 220 0.68 -5.07 7.26
C TRP A 220 -0.29 -6.18 7.72
N GLU A 221 -1.60 -5.92 7.70
CA GLU A 221 -2.59 -6.92 8.12
C GLU A 221 -2.61 -8.13 7.18
N ASN A 222 -2.40 -7.92 5.87
CA ASN A 222 -2.28 -9.01 4.91
C ASN A 222 -1.10 -9.93 5.27
N ALA A 223 0.08 -9.37 5.53
CA ALA A 223 1.25 -10.15 5.93
C ALA A 223 1.00 -10.90 7.25
N ARG A 224 0.37 -10.23 8.23
CA ARG A 224 0.02 -10.82 9.54
C ARG A 224 -0.96 -11.99 9.41
N LYS A 225 -1.94 -11.89 8.51
CA LYS A 225 -2.96 -12.93 8.25
C LYS A 225 -2.42 -14.07 7.39
N ALA A 226 -1.57 -13.78 6.42
CA ALA A 226 -0.99 -14.78 5.52
C ALA A 226 -0.04 -15.74 6.26
N GLY A 227 0.70 -15.26 7.27
CA GLY A 227 1.65 -16.09 8.04
C GLY A 227 1.03 -17.37 8.63
N PRO A 228 -0.05 -17.29 9.44
CA PRO A 228 -0.75 -18.46 9.94
C PRO A 228 -1.35 -19.37 8.87
N VAL A 229 -1.78 -18.83 7.73
CA VAL A 229 -2.28 -19.63 6.59
C VAL A 229 -1.14 -20.44 6.00
N ALA A 230 -0.01 -19.79 5.65
CA ALA A 230 1.16 -20.47 5.10
C ALA A 230 1.67 -21.56 6.05
N ALA A 231 1.75 -21.29 7.35
CA ALA A 231 2.17 -22.28 8.34
C ALA A 231 1.25 -23.51 8.39
N LYS A 232 -0.08 -23.33 8.31
CA LYS A 232 -1.02 -24.47 8.23
C LYS A 232 -0.81 -25.26 6.95
N SER A 233 -0.66 -24.59 5.82
CA SER A 233 -0.44 -25.23 4.53
C SER A 233 0.85 -26.06 4.50
N MET A 234 1.95 -25.50 5.02
CA MET A 234 3.23 -26.20 5.18
C MET A 234 3.14 -27.43 6.10
N LEU A 235 2.19 -27.43 7.05
CA LEU A 235 1.92 -28.57 7.94
C LEU A 235 0.90 -29.56 7.36
N GLY A 236 0.51 -29.41 6.08
CA GLY A 236 -0.49 -30.27 5.43
C GLY A 236 -1.91 -30.11 5.98
N LYS A 237 -2.23 -28.98 6.62
CA LYS A 237 -3.56 -28.68 7.14
C LYS A 237 -4.36 -27.83 6.16
N ASP A 238 -5.69 -27.96 6.21
CA ASP A 238 -6.58 -27.11 5.45
C ASP A 238 -6.47 -25.65 5.91
N ALA A 239 -6.24 -24.76 4.95
CA ALA A 239 -6.16 -23.32 5.14
C ALA A 239 -6.50 -22.58 3.85
N ALA A 240 -7.06 -21.38 4.01
CA ALA A 240 -7.32 -20.46 2.90
C ALA A 240 -7.03 -19.02 3.35
N HIS A 241 -6.47 -18.23 2.44
CA HIS A 241 -6.26 -16.79 2.59
C HIS A 241 -7.47 -16.06 2.01
N ASP A 242 -8.50 -15.91 2.84
CA ASP A 242 -9.82 -15.40 2.48
C ASP A 242 -10.22 -14.12 3.25
N SER A 243 -9.26 -13.52 3.96
CA SER A 243 -9.50 -12.32 4.76
C SER A 243 -9.77 -11.12 3.85
N ILE A 244 -10.80 -10.33 4.20
CA ILE A 244 -11.03 -9.01 3.58
C ILE A 244 -9.75 -8.17 3.76
N PRO A 245 -9.17 -7.64 2.68
CA PRO A 245 -8.03 -6.73 2.77
C PRO A 245 -8.36 -5.54 3.65
N TYR A 246 -7.42 -5.19 4.53
CA TYR A 246 -7.57 -4.11 5.49
C TYR A 246 -6.25 -3.35 5.67
N PHE A 247 -6.34 -2.04 5.81
CA PHE A 247 -5.26 -1.18 6.29
C PHE A 247 -5.81 0.10 6.93
N TYR A 248 -4.91 0.88 7.50
CA TYR A 248 -5.20 2.21 8.04
C TYR A 248 -4.13 3.21 7.62
N THR A 249 -4.43 4.49 7.75
CA THR A 249 -3.49 5.60 7.55
C THR A 249 -3.80 6.70 8.56
N ASP A 250 -2.75 7.38 9.02
CA ASP A 250 -2.84 8.54 9.91
C ASP A 250 -2.16 9.74 9.23
N GLN A 251 -2.90 10.81 9.01
CA GLN A 251 -2.43 12.01 8.34
C GLN A 251 -2.99 13.24 9.04
N PHE A 252 -2.13 13.99 9.73
CA PHE A 252 -2.55 15.11 10.58
C PHE A 252 -3.60 14.69 11.64
N ASP A 253 -4.77 15.32 11.63
CA ASP A 253 -5.94 15.04 12.46
C ASP A 253 -6.88 13.97 11.87
N LEU A 254 -6.56 13.42 10.70
CA LEU A 254 -7.34 12.40 10.03
C LEU A 254 -6.75 11.01 10.31
N GLY A 255 -7.53 10.18 10.99
CA GLY A 255 -7.34 8.73 11.03
C GLY A 255 -8.36 8.03 10.13
N MET A 256 -7.90 7.07 9.34
CA MET A 256 -8.75 6.32 8.42
C MET A 256 -8.44 4.83 8.46
N GLU A 257 -9.50 4.02 8.44
CA GLU A 257 -9.46 2.57 8.25
C GLU A 257 -10.20 2.21 6.95
N LEU A 258 -9.64 1.30 6.16
CA LEU A 258 -10.26 0.80 4.93
C LEU A 258 -10.27 -0.73 4.93
N SER A 259 -11.46 -1.30 4.74
CA SER A 259 -11.68 -2.72 4.49
C SER A 259 -12.34 -2.91 3.12
N GLY A 260 -11.81 -3.75 2.23
CA GLY A 260 -12.45 -3.97 0.94
C GLY A 260 -11.58 -4.66 -0.10
N TYR A 261 -12.17 -4.89 -1.28
CA TYR A 261 -11.50 -5.51 -2.42
C TYR A 261 -11.22 -4.46 -3.50
N PRO A 262 -9.97 -3.95 -3.62
CA PRO A 262 -9.66 -2.84 -4.52
C PRO A 262 -10.18 -3.01 -5.96
N PRO A 263 -10.04 -4.18 -6.61
CA PRO A 263 -10.51 -4.30 -7.99
C PRO A 263 -12.02 -4.57 -8.11
N LEU A 264 -12.78 -4.59 -7.01
CA LEU A 264 -14.26 -4.48 -7.03
C LEU A 264 -14.70 -3.04 -6.76
N MET A 265 -13.86 -2.23 -6.09
CA MET A 265 -14.16 -0.86 -5.73
C MET A 265 -14.03 0.10 -6.93
N SER A 266 -13.18 -0.22 -7.92
CA SER A 266 -12.89 0.67 -9.05
C SER A 266 -14.11 1.06 -9.89
N ASP A 267 -15.09 0.16 -10.03
CA ASP A 267 -16.31 0.37 -10.83
C ASP A 267 -17.57 0.49 -9.96
N ALA A 268 -17.42 0.57 -8.64
CA ALA A 268 -18.52 0.56 -7.69
C ALA A 268 -19.09 1.97 -7.43
N ASP A 269 -20.39 2.04 -7.16
CA ASP A 269 -21.05 3.26 -6.73
C ASP A 269 -20.58 3.65 -5.32
N LEU A 270 -20.39 4.94 -5.08
CA LEU A 270 -19.98 5.44 -3.78
C LEU A 270 -21.19 5.93 -2.98
N VAL A 271 -21.36 5.41 -1.77
CA VAL A 271 -22.37 5.85 -0.79
C VAL A 271 -21.67 6.45 0.42
N ILE A 272 -22.00 7.69 0.74
CA ILE A 272 -21.42 8.41 1.88
C ILE A 272 -22.43 8.44 3.02
N ARG A 273 -21.94 8.12 4.23
CA ARG A 273 -22.67 8.17 5.49
C ARG A 273 -21.91 9.09 6.45
N GLY A 274 -22.48 10.24 6.79
CA GLY A 274 -21.83 11.24 7.65
C GLY A 274 -21.44 12.51 6.90
N ASP A 275 -20.41 13.21 7.38
CA ASP A 275 -20.06 14.57 6.96
C ASP A 275 -18.63 14.64 6.40
N LEU A 276 -18.52 14.89 5.09
CA LEU A 276 -17.23 15.00 4.39
C LEU A 276 -16.46 16.26 4.78
N ASP A 277 -17.16 17.36 5.11
CA ASP A 277 -16.52 18.64 5.43
C ASP A 277 -15.91 18.59 6.83
N LYS A 278 -16.55 17.87 7.76
CA LYS A 278 -15.99 17.58 9.10
C LYS A 278 -14.99 16.43 9.13
N ARG A 279 -14.81 15.73 8.00
CA ARG A 279 -13.98 14.52 7.92
C ARG A 279 -14.38 13.46 8.96
N GLU A 280 -15.70 13.31 9.17
CA GLU A 280 -16.29 12.34 10.09
C GLU A 280 -17.39 11.56 9.34
N PHE A 281 -16.98 10.50 8.65
CA PHE A 281 -17.86 9.76 7.74
C PHE A 281 -17.41 8.32 7.50
N ILE A 282 -18.30 7.54 6.90
CA ILE A 282 -18.00 6.24 6.30
C ILE A 282 -18.36 6.30 4.82
N ALA A 283 -17.41 5.98 3.95
CA ALA A 283 -17.64 5.78 2.53
C ALA A 283 -17.77 4.30 2.22
N PHE A 284 -18.83 3.89 1.53
CA PHE A 284 -19.06 2.53 1.07
C PHE A 284 -18.98 2.46 -0.45
N TRP A 285 -18.21 1.49 -0.95
CA TRP A 285 -18.24 1.11 -2.36
C TRP A 285 -19.25 -0.01 -2.52
N VAL A 286 -20.20 0.20 -3.43
CA VAL A 286 -21.32 -0.69 -3.68
C VAL A 286 -21.32 -1.17 -5.12
N ASP A 287 -21.17 -2.48 -5.32
CA ASP A 287 -21.22 -3.13 -6.62
C ASP A 287 -22.51 -3.95 -6.73
N HIS A 288 -23.37 -3.63 -7.71
CA HIS A 288 -24.67 -4.29 -7.93
C HIS A 288 -25.55 -4.39 -6.65
N GLY A 289 -25.49 -3.37 -5.81
CA GLY A 289 -26.22 -3.27 -4.54
C GLY A 289 -25.56 -3.98 -3.35
N ARG A 290 -24.35 -4.54 -3.51
CA ARG A 290 -23.60 -5.26 -2.47
C ARG A 290 -22.38 -4.42 -2.05
N VAL A 291 -22.10 -4.34 -0.75
CA VAL A 291 -20.93 -3.60 -0.24
C VAL A 291 -19.65 -4.39 -0.55
N VAL A 292 -18.71 -3.79 -1.28
CA VAL A 292 -17.42 -4.40 -1.65
C VAL A 292 -16.21 -3.73 -1.01
N GLY A 293 -16.43 -2.56 -0.41
CA GLY A 293 -15.45 -1.85 0.39
C GLY A 293 -16.11 -0.84 1.32
N GLY A 294 -15.42 -0.50 2.41
CA GLY A 294 -15.81 0.52 3.35
C GLY A 294 -14.59 1.22 3.93
N MET A 295 -14.64 2.55 3.99
CA MET A 295 -13.60 3.42 4.51
C MET A 295 -14.20 4.33 5.57
N ASN A 296 -13.84 4.14 6.83
CA ASN A 296 -14.26 5.01 7.94
C ASN A 296 -13.16 6.03 8.24
N VAL A 297 -13.54 7.31 8.27
CA VAL A 297 -12.66 8.46 8.51
C VAL A 297 -13.12 9.13 9.80
N ASN A 298 -12.25 9.13 10.82
CA ASN A 298 -12.50 9.59 12.19
C ASN A 298 -13.78 9.03 12.86
N VAL A 299 -14.34 7.95 12.30
CA VAL A 299 -15.42 7.17 12.91
C VAL A 299 -14.81 5.86 13.37
N TRP A 300 -14.82 5.62 14.68
CA TRP A 300 -14.10 4.51 15.29
C TRP A 300 -15.03 3.35 15.66
N ASP A 301 -14.44 2.18 15.94
CA ASP A 301 -15.15 0.97 16.40
C ASP A 301 -16.20 0.38 15.43
N VAL A 302 -16.25 0.85 14.18
CA VAL A 302 -17.23 0.41 13.16
C VAL A 302 -16.69 -0.66 12.19
N ASN A 303 -15.38 -0.89 12.15
CA ASN A 303 -14.73 -1.74 11.14
C ASN A 303 -15.27 -3.19 11.14
N LYS A 304 -15.63 -3.74 12.31
CA LYS A 304 -16.27 -5.07 12.39
C LYS A 304 -17.64 -5.10 11.69
N ALA A 305 -18.45 -4.07 11.86
CA ALA A 305 -19.75 -3.95 11.20
C ALA A 305 -19.59 -3.76 9.69
N VAL A 306 -18.66 -2.89 9.26
CA VAL A 306 -18.29 -2.70 7.85
C VAL A 306 -17.87 -4.02 7.21
N GLN A 307 -16.96 -4.76 7.83
CA GLN A 307 -16.55 -6.07 7.30
C GLN A 307 -17.70 -7.08 7.32
N LYS A 308 -18.65 -7.02 8.26
CA LYS A 308 -19.84 -7.89 8.26
C LYS A 308 -20.71 -7.62 7.03
N LEU A 309 -20.89 -6.35 6.65
CA LEU A 309 -21.60 -5.97 5.42
C LEU A 309 -20.90 -6.53 4.18
N ILE A 310 -19.57 -6.35 4.08
CA ILE A 310 -18.78 -6.89 2.96
C ILE A 310 -18.87 -8.42 2.90
N ARG A 311 -18.67 -9.12 4.03
CA ARG A 311 -18.72 -10.59 4.08
C ARG A 311 -20.09 -11.16 3.77
N SER A 312 -21.17 -10.45 4.14
CA SER A 312 -22.53 -10.93 3.87
C SER A 312 -22.73 -11.14 2.37
N GLY A 313 -22.11 -10.27 1.57
CA GLY A 313 -22.36 -10.20 0.14
C GLY A 313 -23.82 -9.94 -0.18
N GLU A 314 -24.68 -9.54 0.77
CA GLU A 314 -26.10 -9.31 0.56
C GLU A 314 -26.37 -7.97 -0.12
N ARG A 315 -27.54 -7.84 -0.75
CA ARG A 315 -27.98 -6.53 -1.24
C ARG A 315 -28.46 -5.69 -0.07
N VAL A 316 -28.02 -4.43 -0.02
CA VAL A 316 -28.37 -3.49 1.05
C VAL A 316 -29.29 -2.37 0.51
N ASP A 317 -30.12 -1.81 1.38
CA ASP A 317 -30.85 -0.58 1.08
C ASP A 317 -29.88 0.61 1.15
N LEU A 318 -29.63 1.25 0.00
CA LEU A 318 -28.67 2.36 -0.12
C LEU A 318 -29.09 3.59 0.67
N ARG A 319 -30.40 3.81 0.88
CA ARG A 319 -30.87 4.94 1.69
C ARG A 319 -30.57 4.71 3.17
N ALA A 320 -30.81 3.49 3.65
CA ALA A 320 -30.48 3.10 5.01
C ALA A 320 -28.95 3.08 5.24
N LEU A 321 -28.17 2.65 4.24
CA LEU A 321 -26.71 2.65 4.29
C LEU A 321 -26.14 4.08 4.48
N ALA A 322 -26.69 5.05 3.74
CA ALA A 322 -26.28 6.46 3.81
C ALA A 322 -26.75 7.17 5.09
N ASP A 323 -27.81 6.68 5.74
CA ASP A 323 -28.44 7.33 6.88
C ASP A 323 -27.68 7.11 8.20
N PRO A 324 -27.02 8.14 8.78
CA PRO A 324 -26.24 8.01 10.01
C PRO A 324 -27.07 7.56 11.23
N ASP A 325 -28.41 7.72 11.20
CA ASP A 325 -29.29 7.33 12.31
C ASP A 325 -29.67 5.84 12.27
N THR A 326 -29.47 5.16 11.14
CA THR A 326 -29.72 3.71 11.02
C THR A 326 -28.49 2.91 11.48
N PRO A 327 -28.56 2.06 12.53
CA PRO A 327 -27.41 1.29 13.00
C PRO A 327 -26.85 0.34 11.93
N LEU A 328 -25.51 0.27 11.79
CA LEU A 328 -24.86 -0.58 10.79
C LEU A 328 -25.20 -2.06 10.96
N GLU A 329 -25.39 -2.51 12.20
CA GLU A 329 -25.73 -3.90 12.53
C GLU A 329 -27.10 -4.32 12.00
N GLY A 330 -28.01 -3.36 11.77
CA GLY A 330 -29.37 -3.59 11.27
C GLY A 330 -29.50 -3.51 9.75
N LEU A 331 -28.41 -3.22 9.03
CA LEU A 331 -28.42 -3.09 7.56
C LEU A 331 -28.40 -4.42 6.82
N ILE A 332 -28.20 -5.53 7.53
CA ILE A 332 -28.29 -6.88 7.02
C ILE A 332 -29.19 -7.71 7.95
N PRO A 333 -30.00 -8.65 7.41
CA PRO A 333 -30.92 -9.48 8.19
C PRO A 333 -30.27 -10.29 9.32
#